data_AF-A0A966R3T2-F1
#
_entry.id   AF-A0A966R3T2-F1
#
_cell.length_a   1.000
_cell.length_b   1.000
_cell.length_c   1.000
_cell.angle_alpha   90.00
_cell.angle_beta   90.00
_cell.angle_gamma   90.00
#
_symmetry.space_group_name_H-M   'P 1'
#
loop_
_entity.id
_entity.type
_entity.pdbx_description
1 polymer ?
#
loop_
_entity_poly.entity_id
_entity_poly.type
_entity_poly.pdbx_seq_one_letter_code
_entity_poly.pdbx_strand_id
1 'polypeptide(L)'
;MKSPEIKERARIASLGIDKEKQKTRRIETNMRKYGVPHTSQSPEIMEKIQRNSKKYKEFKMPSGTVRRVQGYEPFALAELLTLYSEEQIKTDRVDVPHITYDADGKSRRYFPDIYIPHENLIIEVKSTWTAACKTDSLEQKEAATVAAGYRYELWCYDGKGNRISAPPPTRDASLLS
;
A
#
# COMPACT_ATOMS: atom_id res chain seq x y z
N MET A 1 -34.01 -20.25 16.56
CA MET A 1 -33.96 -18.82 16.93
C MET A 1 -32.61 -18.53 17.58
N LYS A 2 -31.88 -17.48 17.20
CA LYS A 2 -30.60 -17.12 17.86
C LYS A 2 -30.87 -16.68 19.31
N SER A 3 -30.00 -17.09 20.24
CA SER A 3 -30.05 -16.73 21.67
C SER A 3 -30.19 -15.21 21.88
N PRO A 4 -30.96 -14.74 22.88
CA PRO A 4 -31.12 -13.31 23.20
C PRO A 4 -29.78 -12.56 23.32
N GLU A 5 -28.76 -13.19 23.90
CA GLU A 5 -27.42 -12.60 24.02
C GLU A 5 -26.74 -12.37 22.67
N ILE A 6 -26.96 -13.26 21.70
CA ILE A 6 -26.38 -13.13 20.35
C ILE A 6 -27.04 -11.96 19.61
N LYS A 7 -28.34 -11.74 19.83
CA LYS A 7 -29.07 -10.61 19.24
C LYS A 7 -28.63 -9.27 19.85
N GLU A 8 -28.41 -9.23 21.16
CA GLU A 8 -27.98 -8.02 21.86
C GLU A 8 -26.53 -7.64 21.50
N ARG A 9 -25.61 -8.61 21.43
CA ARG A 9 -24.24 -8.36 20.94
C ARG A 9 -24.23 -7.84 19.50
N ALA A 10 -25.08 -8.39 18.62
CA ALA A 10 -25.20 -7.92 17.24
C ALA A 10 -25.77 -6.49 17.15
N ARG A 11 -26.71 -6.13 18.04
CA ARG A 11 -27.28 -4.77 18.14
C ARG A 11 -26.25 -3.75 18.64
N ILE A 12 -25.49 -4.08 19.70
CA ILE A 12 -24.41 -3.22 20.21
C ILE A 12 -23.32 -3.02 19.14
N ALA A 13 -23.00 -4.07 18.38
CA ALA A 13 -22.07 -3.99 17.26
C ALA A 13 -22.61 -3.12 16.10
N SER A 14 -23.91 -3.18 15.80
CA SER A 14 -24.54 -2.35 14.75
C SER A 14 -24.67 -0.88 15.15
N LEU A 15 -24.80 -0.59 16.46
CA LEU A 15 -24.82 0.76 17.03
C LEU A 15 -23.42 1.40 17.13
N GLY A 16 -22.35 0.67 16.80
CA GLY A 16 -20.97 1.21 16.80
C GLY A 16 -20.36 1.50 18.17
N ILE A 17 -21.10 1.29 19.27
CA ILE A 17 -20.69 1.57 20.65
C ILE A 17 -19.40 0.83 21.04
N ASP A 18 -19.25 -0.41 20.58
CA ASP A 18 -18.03 -1.21 20.83
C ASP A 18 -16.80 -0.64 20.07
N LYS A 19 -17.00 -0.05 18.89
CA LYS A 19 -15.91 0.57 18.11
C LYS A 19 -15.36 1.82 18.80
N GLU A 20 -16.23 2.70 19.31
CA GLU A 20 -15.81 3.90 20.06
C GLU A 20 -15.12 3.53 21.37
N LYS A 21 -15.67 2.57 22.12
CA LYS A 21 -15.02 2.08 23.34
C LYS A 21 -13.63 1.50 23.07
N GLN A 22 -13.48 0.76 21.97
CA GLN A 22 -12.17 0.24 21.54
C GLN A 22 -11.21 1.36 21.12
N LYS A 23 -11.71 2.39 20.42
CA LYS A 23 -10.92 3.56 20.03
C LYS A 23 -10.41 4.33 21.25
N THR A 24 -11.26 4.64 22.22
CA THR A 24 -10.88 5.34 23.45
C THR A 24 -9.84 4.54 24.24
N ARG A 25 -10.03 3.22 24.39
CA ARG A 25 -9.05 2.35 25.06
C ARG A 25 -7.68 2.35 24.38
N ARG A 26 -7.64 2.41 23.03
CA ARG A 26 -6.38 2.52 22.27
C ARG A 26 -5.69 3.86 22.53
N ILE A 27 -6.44 4.96 22.51
CA ILE A 27 -5.92 6.31 22.78
C ILE A 27 -5.36 6.38 24.20
N GLU A 28 -6.11 5.95 25.21
CA GLU A 28 -5.68 5.95 26.61
C GLU A 28 -4.40 5.14 26.82
N THR A 29 -4.33 3.95 26.20
CA THR A 29 -3.13 3.11 26.25
C THR A 29 -1.93 3.79 25.60
N ASN A 30 -2.12 4.47 24.46
CA ASN A 30 -1.06 5.17 23.75
C ASN A 30 -0.59 6.40 24.53
N MET A 31 -1.52 7.18 25.11
CA MET A 31 -1.20 8.31 25.98
C MET A 31 -0.35 7.86 27.17
N ARG A 32 -0.72 6.75 27.84
CA ARG A 32 0.04 6.21 28.98
C ARG A 32 1.45 5.74 28.60
N LYS A 33 1.62 5.14 27.42
CA LYS A 33 2.90 4.54 26.99
C LYS A 33 3.83 5.53 26.27
N TYR A 34 3.26 6.43 25.48
CA TYR A 34 3.98 7.21 24.48
C TYR A 34 3.67 8.72 24.54
N GLY A 35 2.75 9.15 25.42
CA GLY A 35 2.36 10.55 25.56
C GLY A 35 1.57 11.13 24.39
N VAL A 36 1.18 10.30 23.42
CA VAL A 36 0.46 10.71 22.21
C VAL A 36 -0.76 9.83 21.96
N PRO A 37 -1.87 10.35 21.40
CA PRO A 37 -3.08 9.57 21.16
C PRO A 37 -2.89 8.50 20.09
N HIS A 38 -1.99 8.75 19.13
CA HIS A 38 -1.65 7.82 18.07
C HIS A 38 -0.15 7.54 18.05
N THR A 39 0.23 6.26 18.04
CA THR A 39 1.62 5.83 18.08
C THR A 39 2.50 6.44 16.98
N SER A 40 1.94 6.70 15.79
CA SER A 40 2.66 7.34 14.68
C SER A 40 3.05 8.81 14.93
N GLN A 41 2.46 9.47 15.93
CA GLN A 41 2.85 10.82 16.35
C GLN A 41 4.06 10.80 17.29
N SER A 42 4.41 9.65 17.86
CA SER A 42 5.62 9.50 18.67
C SER A 42 6.85 9.48 17.73
N PRO A 43 7.83 10.38 17.91
CA PRO A 43 9.01 10.44 17.04
C PRO A 43 9.79 9.12 16.95
N GLU A 44 9.96 8.44 18.08
CA GLU A 44 10.68 7.15 18.15
C GLU A 44 9.96 6.06 17.33
N ILE A 45 8.64 5.97 17.48
CA ILE A 45 7.84 5.00 16.74
C ILE A 45 7.82 5.36 15.25
N MET A 46 7.66 6.64 14.93
CA MET A 46 7.66 7.12 13.56
C MET A 46 8.97 6.80 12.86
N GLU A 47 10.11 7.04 13.51
CA GLU A 47 11.42 6.68 12.96
C GLU A 47 11.54 5.17 12.70
N LYS A 48 11.06 4.34 13.63
CA LYS A 48 11.01 2.88 13.48
C LYS A 48 10.13 2.45 12.30
N ILE A 49 8.95 3.05 12.16
CA ILE A 49 8.02 2.79 11.04
C ILE A 49 8.71 3.14 9.71
N GLN A 50 9.30 4.33 9.61
CA GLN A 50 9.98 4.77 8.40
C GLN A 50 11.14 3.85 8.02
N ARG A 51 11.98 3.49 9.01
CA ARG A 51 13.11 2.58 8.81
C ARG A 51 12.65 1.22 8.31
N ASN A 52 11.55 0.69 8.83
CA ASN A 52 11.02 -0.60 8.41
C ASN A 52 10.28 -0.55 7.06
N SER A 53 9.64 0.57 6.72
CA SER A 53 8.89 0.72 5.46
C SER A 53 9.78 0.64 4.21
N LYS A 54 11.05 1.02 4.34
CA LYS A 54 12.05 1.05 3.25
C LYS A 54 12.89 -0.23 3.15
N LYS A 55 12.62 -1.23 3.99
CA LYS A 55 13.39 -2.48 3.97
C LYS A 55 12.97 -3.36 2.81
N TYR A 56 13.97 -3.95 2.17
CA TYR A 56 13.76 -5.07 1.28
C TYR A 56 13.26 -6.29 2.07
N LYS A 57 12.43 -7.07 1.40
CA LYS A 57 11.91 -8.36 1.83
C LYS A 57 12.36 -9.39 0.80
N GLU A 58 12.63 -10.60 1.24
CA GLU A 58 12.91 -11.72 0.36
C GLU A 58 11.58 -12.36 -0.06
N PHE A 59 11.41 -12.53 -1.37
CA PHE A 59 10.28 -13.23 -1.96
C PHE A 59 10.79 -14.40 -2.79
N LYS A 60 10.37 -15.61 -2.43
CA LYS A 60 10.78 -16.84 -3.13
C LYS A 60 9.84 -17.08 -4.31
N MET A 61 10.39 -17.04 -5.51
CA MET A 61 9.68 -17.35 -6.74
C MET A 61 9.45 -18.86 -6.90
N PRO A 62 8.51 -19.32 -7.75
CA PRO A 62 8.30 -20.74 -8.02
C PRO A 62 9.55 -21.49 -8.49
N SER A 63 10.44 -20.84 -9.24
CA SER A 63 11.75 -21.39 -9.64
C SER A 63 12.69 -21.68 -8.47
N GLY A 64 12.41 -21.13 -7.29
CA GLY A 64 13.30 -21.13 -6.14
C GLY A 64 14.21 -19.90 -6.04
N THR A 65 14.26 -19.08 -7.10
CA THR A 65 14.97 -17.79 -7.10
C THR A 65 14.39 -16.86 -6.03
N VAL A 66 15.26 -16.11 -5.35
CA VAL A 66 14.84 -15.12 -4.35
C VAL A 66 14.92 -13.72 -4.95
N ARG A 67 13.80 -13.01 -4.99
CA ARG A 67 13.73 -11.60 -5.38
C ARG A 67 13.71 -10.70 -4.15
N ARG A 68 14.42 -9.58 -4.21
CA ARG A 68 14.43 -8.54 -3.17
C ARG A 68 13.40 -7.47 -3.51
N VAL A 69 12.31 -7.45 -2.77
CA VAL A 69 11.12 -6.62 -3.05
C VAL A 69 10.81 -5.67 -1.91
N GLN A 70 10.09 -4.58 -2.16
CA GLN A 70 9.75 -3.59 -1.13
C GLN A 70 8.24 -3.43 -0.93
N GLY A 71 7.87 -2.77 0.18
CA GLY A 71 6.48 -2.38 0.42
C GLY A 71 5.50 -3.55 0.33
N TYR A 72 4.55 -3.45 -0.59
CA TYR A 72 3.46 -4.40 -0.80
C TYR A 72 3.65 -5.25 -2.08
N GLU A 73 4.81 -5.15 -2.74
CA GLU A 73 5.19 -5.97 -3.90
C GLU A 73 5.04 -7.48 -3.67
N PRO A 74 5.32 -8.07 -2.48
CA PRO A 74 5.04 -9.49 -2.24
C PRO A 74 3.60 -9.93 -2.52
N PHE A 75 2.62 -9.08 -2.22
CA PHE A 75 1.20 -9.41 -2.47
C PHE A 75 0.88 -9.34 -3.96
N ALA A 76 1.40 -8.32 -4.66
CA ALA A 76 1.26 -8.20 -6.10
C ALA A 76 1.90 -9.38 -6.83
N LEU A 77 3.11 -9.81 -6.43
CA LEU A 77 3.77 -10.97 -7.01
C LEU A 77 3.00 -12.27 -6.76
N ALA A 78 2.50 -12.47 -5.53
CA ALA A 78 1.69 -13.65 -5.23
C ALA A 78 0.43 -13.72 -6.09
N GLU A 79 -0.22 -12.59 -6.34
CA GLU A 79 -1.39 -12.51 -7.21
C GLU A 79 -1.02 -12.71 -8.69
N LEU A 80 0.02 -12.05 -9.19
CA LEU A 80 0.48 -12.17 -10.58
C LEU A 80 0.94 -13.58 -10.94
N LEU A 81 1.55 -14.31 -10.01
CA LEU A 81 1.96 -15.70 -10.21
C LEU A 81 0.78 -16.68 -10.37
N THR A 82 -0.46 -16.23 -10.12
CA THR A 82 -1.67 -17.00 -10.47
C THR A 82 -2.12 -16.78 -11.91
N LEU A 83 -1.63 -15.73 -12.57
CA LEU A 83 -2.05 -15.28 -13.89
C LEU A 83 -0.96 -15.45 -14.95
N TYR A 84 0.31 -15.32 -14.55
CA TYR A 84 1.47 -15.29 -15.43
C TYR A 84 2.53 -16.28 -14.96
N SER A 85 3.37 -16.73 -15.90
CA SER A 85 4.60 -17.44 -15.57
C SER A 85 5.63 -16.47 -14.96
N GLU A 86 6.57 -17.01 -14.19
CA GLU A 86 7.61 -16.23 -13.53
C GLU A 86 8.46 -15.39 -14.51
N GLU A 87 8.70 -15.92 -15.71
CA GLU A 87 9.54 -15.29 -16.74
C GLU A 87 8.87 -14.08 -17.38
N GLN A 88 7.53 -14.06 -17.38
CA GLN A 88 6.71 -12.96 -17.89
C GLN A 88 6.67 -11.76 -16.93
N ILE A 89 7.07 -11.94 -15.67
CA ILE A 89 7.01 -10.91 -14.63
C ILE A 89 8.40 -10.30 -14.42
N LYS A 90 8.59 -9.06 -14.85
CA LYS A 90 9.84 -8.30 -14.65
C LYS A 90 9.70 -7.35 -13.45
N THR A 91 10.69 -7.38 -12.57
CA THR A 91 10.72 -6.54 -11.34
C THR A 91 12.07 -5.87 -11.15
N ASP A 92 13.13 -6.43 -11.73
CA ASP A 92 14.47 -5.88 -11.57
C ASP A 92 14.62 -4.63 -12.44
N ARG A 93 15.35 -3.63 -11.92
CA ARG A 93 15.53 -2.33 -12.58
C ARG A 93 16.12 -2.43 -13.98
N VAL A 94 16.89 -3.49 -14.24
CA VAL A 94 17.50 -3.77 -15.54
C VAL A 94 16.50 -4.30 -16.57
N ASP A 95 15.39 -4.90 -16.11
CA ASP A 95 14.39 -5.56 -16.95
C ASP A 95 13.12 -4.73 -17.15
N VAL A 96 12.93 -3.67 -16.36
CA VAL A 96 11.78 -2.76 -16.46
C VAL A 96 12.11 -1.55 -17.35
N PRO A 97 11.12 -0.98 -18.05
CA PRO A 97 11.33 0.22 -18.84
C PRO A 97 11.65 1.42 -17.95
N HIS A 98 12.36 2.38 -18.54
CA HIS A 98 12.75 3.61 -17.87
C HIS A 98 11.93 4.76 -18.44
N ILE A 99 11.05 5.33 -17.65
CA ILE A 99 10.12 6.37 -18.10
C ILE A 99 10.59 7.72 -17.56
N THR A 100 10.61 8.72 -18.42
CA THR A 100 10.99 10.08 -18.03
C THR A 100 9.71 10.89 -17.77
N TYR A 101 9.71 11.66 -16.69
CA TYR A 101 8.61 12.57 -16.37
C TYR A 101 9.15 13.85 -15.73
N ASP A 102 8.46 14.96 -15.95
CA ASP A 102 8.81 16.24 -15.34
C ASP A 102 7.99 16.46 -14.06
N ALA A 103 8.68 16.83 -12.99
CA ALA A 103 8.07 17.17 -11.71
C ALA A 103 8.87 18.28 -11.03
N ASP A 104 8.16 19.32 -10.57
CA ASP A 104 8.76 20.51 -9.93
C ASP A 104 9.82 21.20 -10.81
N GLY A 105 9.58 21.26 -12.13
CA GLY A 105 10.51 21.85 -13.10
C GLY A 105 11.80 21.04 -13.33
N LYS A 106 11.84 19.77 -12.86
CA LYS A 106 12.98 18.87 -13.03
C LYS A 106 12.55 17.60 -13.75
N SER A 107 13.37 17.18 -14.72
CA SER A 107 13.24 15.87 -15.34
C SER A 107 13.69 14.78 -14.38
N ARG A 108 12.85 13.76 -14.21
CA ARG A 108 13.04 12.63 -13.31
C ARG A 108 12.86 11.32 -14.06
N ARG A 109 13.48 10.27 -13.52
CA ARG A 109 13.40 8.91 -14.06
C ARG A 109 12.57 8.02 -13.15
N TYR A 110 11.55 7.41 -13.72
CA TYR A 110 10.66 6.46 -13.09
C TYR A 110 11.04 5.04 -13.50
N PHE A 111 11.23 4.20 -12.49
CA PHE A 111 11.37 2.76 -12.62
C PHE A 111 10.10 2.15 -12.03
N PRO A 112 9.26 1.48 -12.82
CA PRO A 112 8.04 0.87 -12.32
C PRO A 112 8.34 -0.31 -11.40
N ASP A 113 7.39 -0.62 -10.52
CA ASP A 113 7.53 -1.71 -9.57
C ASP A 113 7.49 -3.08 -10.29
N ILE A 114 6.59 -3.24 -11.27
CA ILE A 114 6.43 -4.47 -12.06
C ILE A 114 6.14 -4.14 -13.52
N TYR A 115 6.69 -4.94 -14.44
CA TYR A 115 6.43 -4.87 -15.88
C TYR A 115 6.10 -6.25 -16.46
N ILE A 116 5.03 -6.33 -17.25
CA ILE A 116 4.58 -7.51 -17.99
C ILE A 116 4.77 -7.23 -19.49
N PRO A 117 5.89 -7.67 -20.10
CA PRO A 117 6.29 -7.20 -21.42
C PRO A 117 5.30 -7.51 -22.55
N HIS A 118 4.73 -8.72 -22.54
CA HIS A 118 3.84 -9.18 -23.60
C HIS A 118 2.48 -8.48 -23.61
N GLU A 119 2.08 -7.87 -22.49
CA GLU A 119 0.88 -7.02 -22.41
C GLU A 119 1.19 -5.53 -22.51
N ASN A 120 2.47 -5.17 -22.60
CA ASN A 120 2.95 -3.80 -22.49
C ASN A 120 2.41 -3.10 -21.23
N LEU A 121 2.30 -3.85 -20.13
CA LEU A 121 1.62 -3.45 -18.90
C LEU A 121 2.63 -3.16 -17.78
N ILE A 122 2.52 -1.97 -17.21
CA ILE A 122 3.22 -1.52 -16.01
C ILE A 122 2.25 -1.53 -14.84
N ILE A 123 2.71 -2.07 -13.70
CA ILE A 123 1.97 -2.08 -12.45
C ILE A 123 2.81 -1.35 -11.40
N GLU A 124 2.26 -0.26 -10.85
CA GLU A 124 2.79 0.42 -9.67
C GLU A 124 2.09 -0.15 -8.43
N VAL A 125 2.86 -0.60 -7.45
CA VAL A 125 2.34 -1.20 -6.21
C VAL A 125 2.43 -0.21 -5.07
N LYS A 126 1.31 0.04 -4.39
CA LYS A 126 1.25 0.92 -3.22
C LYS A 126 0.39 0.30 -2.12
N SER A 127 0.61 0.77 -0.89
CA SER A 127 -0.40 0.58 0.15
C SER A 127 -1.51 1.60 -0.05
N THR A 128 -2.72 1.26 0.41
CA THR A 128 -3.87 2.19 0.49
C THR A 128 -3.49 3.52 1.14
N TRP A 129 -2.69 3.49 2.21
CA TRP A 129 -2.22 4.70 2.90
C TRP A 129 -1.28 5.54 2.04
N THR A 130 -0.27 4.93 1.42
CA THR A 130 0.71 5.68 0.61
C THR A 130 0.05 6.28 -0.63
N ALA A 131 -0.86 5.54 -1.26
CA ALA A 131 -1.62 6.04 -2.41
C ALA A 131 -2.46 7.25 -2.03
N ALA A 132 -3.14 7.23 -0.88
CA ALA A 132 -3.91 8.36 -0.39
C ALA A 132 -3.05 9.59 -0.04
N CYS A 133 -1.80 9.41 0.40
CA CYS A 133 -0.93 10.53 0.79
C CYS A 133 -0.04 11.11 -0.33
N LYS A 134 0.09 10.44 -1.49
CA LYS A 134 1.07 10.81 -2.54
C LYS A 134 0.47 10.83 -3.95
N THR A 135 -0.72 11.41 -4.10
CA THR A 135 -1.50 11.47 -5.34
C THR A 135 -0.74 12.12 -6.50
N ASP A 136 -0.19 13.31 -6.29
CA ASP A 136 0.35 14.14 -7.38
C ASP A 136 1.51 13.47 -8.12
N SER A 137 2.38 12.77 -7.37
CA SER A 137 3.51 12.04 -7.95
C SER A 137 3.11 10.76 -8.68
N LEU A 138 1.93 10.20 -8.39
CA LEU A 138 1.41 9.01 -9.07
C LEU A 138 0.77 9.40 -10.39
N GLU A 139 -0.02 10.47 -10.40
CA GLU A 139 -0.66 11.01 -11.63
C GLU A 139 0.38 11.39 -12.69
N GLN A 140 1.47 12.06 -12.30
CA GLN A 140 2.56 12.42 -13.22
C GLN A 140 3.24 11.19 -13.82
N LYS A 141 3.48 10.15 -13.01
CA LYS A 141 4.07 8.90 -13.49
C LYS A 141 3.12 8.16 -14.42
N GLU A 142 1.84 8.07 -14.06
CA GLU A 142 0.80 7.45 -14.88
C GLU A 142 0.73 8.14 -16.25
N ALA A 143 0.59 9.46 -16.27
CA ALA A 143 0.52 10.25 -17.50
C ALA A 143 1.76 10.03 -18.38
N ALA A 144 2.97 10.07 -17.81
CA ALA A 144 4.19 9.82 -18.56
C ALA A 144 4.30 8.38 -19.06
N THR A 145 3.82 7.42 -18.28
CA THR A 145 3.82 5.99 -18.64
C THR A 145 2.90 5.71 -19.81
N VAL A 146 1.68 6.25 -19.75
CA VAL A 146 0.69 6.15 -20.84
C VAL A 146 1.18 6.88 -22.08
N ALA A 147 1.77 8.07 -21.95
CA ALA A 147 2.37 8.81 -23.07
C ALA A 147 3.54 8.06 -23.73
N ALA A 148 4.30 7.29 -22.94
CA ALA A 148 5.34 6.40 -23.46
C ALA A 148 4.79 5.12 -24.12
N GLY A 149 3.47 4.94 -24.17
CA GLY A 149 2.78 3.88 -24.90
C GLY A 149 2.44 2.65 -24.07
N TYR A 150 2.68 2.65 -22.76
CA TYR A 150 2.41 1.51 -21.87
C TYR A 150 0.99 1.56 -21.30
N ARG A 151 0.40 0.39 -21.06
CA ARG A 151 -0.72 0.26 -20.11
C ARG A 151 -0.20 0.49 -18.70
N TYR A 152 -0.98 1.19 -17.88
CA TYR A 152 -0.62 1.49 -16.49
C TYR A 152 -1.73 1.05 -15.55
N GLU A 153 -1.36 0.37 -14.46
CA GLU A 153 -2.27 0.02 -13.38
C GLU A 153 -1.65 0.34 -12.02
N LEU A 154 -2.41 1.02 -11.15
CA LEU A 154 -2.05 1.24 -9.76
C LEU A 154 -2.70 0.16 -8.88
N TRP A 155 -1.90 -0.75 -8.33
CA TRP A 155 -2.38 -1.79 -7.43
C TRP A 155 -2.20 -1.37 -5.98
N CYS A 156 -3.32 -1.11 -5.29
CA CYS A 156 -3.35 -0.70 -3.89
C CYS A 156 -3.70 -1.86 -2.97
N TYR A 157 -2.87 -2.11 -1.95
CA TYR A 157 -3.12 -3.15 -0.95
C TYR A 157 -3.41 -2.59 0.44
N ASP A 158 -4.34 -3.20 1.17
CA ASP A 158 -4.55 -2.94 2.59
C ASP A 158 -3.51 -3.67 3.46
N GLY A 159 -3.46 -3.35 4.76
CA GLY A 159 -2.51 -3.98 5.69
C GLY A 159 -2.70 -5.50 5.90
N LYS A 160 -3.73 -6.10 5.31
CA LYS A 160 -4.00 -7.54 5.32
C LYS A 160 -3.63 -8.21 3.98
N GLY A 161 -3.19 -7.43 2.99
CA GLY A 161 -2.85 -7.93 1.66
C GLY A 161 -4.03 -8.05 0.70
N ASN A 162 -5.19 -7.46 1.02
CA ASN A 162 -6.31 -7.40 0.07
C ASN A 162 -6.07 -6.26 -0.92
N ARG A 163 -6.21 -6.54 -2.22
CA ARG A 163 -6.20 -5.50 -3.26
C ARG A 163 -7.49 -4.70 -3.21
N ILE A 164 -7.39 -3.38 -3.18
CA ILE A 164 -8.51 -2.44 -3.15
C ILE A 164 -8.54 -1.67 -4.47
N SER A 165 -9.71 -1.56 -5.09
CA SER A 165 -9.91 -0.91 -6.39
C SER A 165 -9.81 0.61 -6.36
N ALA A 166 -9.93 1.24 -5.19
CA ALA A 166 -9.71 2.67 -5.00
C ALA A 166 -9.11 2.93 -3.61
N PRO A 167 -8.06 3.77 -3.47
CA PRO A 167 -7.60 4.18 -2.15
C PRO A 167 -8.75 4.87 -1.39
N PRO A 168 -8.89 4.65 -0.07
CA PRO A 168 -9.90 5.34 0.72
C PRO A 168 -9.69 6.86 0.62
N PRO A 169 -10.76 7.68 0.71
CA PRO A 169 -10.64 9.13 0.64
C PRO A 169 -9.61 9.62 1.65
N THR A 170 -8.81 10.61 1.24
CA THR A 170 -7.76 11.23 2.05
C THR A 170 -8.30 11.51 3.45
N ARG A 171 -7.68 10.92 4.48
CA ARG A 171 -7.99 11.31 5.86
C ARG A 171 -7.48 12.73 6.03
N ASP A 172 -8.40 13.68 6.15
CA ASP A 172 -8.07 15.05 6.47
C ASP A 172 -7.17 15.07 7.71
N ALA A 173 -5.94 15.54 7.54
CA ALA A 173 -4.96 15.61 8.60
C ALA A 173 -5.37 16.61 9.71
N SER A 174 -6.36 17.47 9.44
CA SER A 174 -6.91 18.44 10.41
C SER A 174 -7.82 17.83 11.47
N LEU A 175 -8.33 16.61 11.28
CA LEU A 175 -9.18 15.91 12.26
C LEU A 175 -8.40 15.08 13.30
N LEU A 176 -7.09 15.29 13.38
CA LEU A 176 -6.19 14.65 14.37
C LEU A 176 -5.65 15.61 15.43
N SER A 177 -6.21 16.82 15.52
CA SER A 177 -5.96 17.77 16.63
C SER A 177 -6.78 17.42 17.86
#